data_AF-A0A956Q860-F1
#
_entry.id   AF-A0A956Q860-F1
#
_cell.length_a   1.000
_cell.length_b   1.000
_cell.length_c   1.000
_cell.angle_alpha   90.00
_cell.angle_beta   90.00
_cell.angle_gamma   90.00
#
_symmetry.space_group_name_H-M   'P 1'
#
loop_
_entity.id
_entity.type
_entity.pdbx_description
1 polymer ?
#
loop_
_entity_poly.entity_id
_entity_poly.type
_entity_poly.pdbx_seq_one_letter_code
_entity_poly.pdbx_strand_id
1 'polypeptide(L)'
;MIILFCNHPLAPREVDPDYLEEWEAAGRHGFGRSLVSFEDLTAGLPLRRLPAEGVCLYRGWMLKPEHYDRLYQALDGRLLTTPEQYRFGHLFPNSYLHLEGFTPESVWSDRPDRFESLLAGFGQDPVIIKDYVKSRKHEWLEACYIPRADQGAAVVRTFVERQGEDLVGGLVVRRFEAFEQVGVHPQSGLPTFREYRLFFADGRLVMSFPYWGEKLEGPEPPSEPFASLAARLPAR
;
A
#
# COMPACT_ATOMS: atom_id res chain seq x y z
N MET A 1 -6.64 -14.92 -18.55
CA MET A 1 -6.47 -14.40 -17.18
C MET A 1 -7.83 -13.96 -16.66
N ILE A 2 -8.08 -14.13 -15.37
CA ILE A 2 -9.34 -13.75 -14.70
C ILE A 2 -9.00 -12.69 -13.65
N ILE A 3 -9.74 -11.60 -13.60
CA ILE A 3 -9.58 -10.58 -12.55
C ILE A 3 -10.61 -10.83 -11.46
N LEU A 4 -10.14 -10.98 -10.23
CA LEU A 4 -10.95 -11.19 -9.03
C LEU A 4 -11.21 -9.84 -8.38
N PHE A 5 -12.47 -9.45 -8.31
CA PHE A 5 -12.90 -8.22 -7.66
C PHE A 5 -13.63 -8.52 -6.35
N CYS A 6 -13.54 -7.61 -5.38
CA CYS A 6 -14.38 -7.69 -4.20
C CYS A 6 -15.85 -7.60 -4.60
N ASN A 7 -16.69 -8.42 -3.98
CA ASN A 7 -18.13 -8.24 -4.09
C ASN A 7 -18.63 -7.11 -3.17
N HIS A 8 -19.84 -6.66 -3.42
CA HIS A 8 -20.52 -5.74 -2.53
C HIS A 8 -20.86 -6.46 -1.19
N PRO A 9 -20.56 -5.87 -0.02
CA PRO A 9 -20.73 -6.50 1.29
C PRO A 9 -22.18 -6.93 1.58
N LEU A 10 -23.15 -6.14 1.13
CA LEU A 10 -24.58 -6.41 1.27
C LEU A 10 -25.25 -7.09 0.05
N ALA A 11 -24.54 -7.19 -1.07
CA ALA A 11 -25.07 -7.74 -2.33
C ALA A 11 -24.03 -8.68 -2.96
N PRO A 12 -23.86 -9.91 -2.44
CA PRO A 12 -22.70 -10.76 -2.76
C PRO A 12 -22.57 -11.23 -4.22
N ARG A 13 -23.50 -10.85 -5.10
CA ARG A 13 -23.49 -11.14 -6.54
C ARG A 13 -23.12 -9.93 -7.39
N GLU A 14 -22.95 -8.77 -6.76
CA GLU A 14 -22.56 -7.52 -7.39
C GLU A 14 -21.11 -7.21 -7.02
N VAL A 15 -20.42 -6.49 -7.90
CA VAL A 15 -19.09 -5.97 -7.61
C VAL A 15 -19.21 -4.84 -6.60
N ASP A 16 -18.19 -4.69 -5.75
CA ASP A 16 -18.05 -3.50 -4.90
C ASP A 16 -18.05 -2.22 -5.79
N PRO A 17 -18.87 -1.20 -5.47
CA PRO A 17 -18.95 0.03 -6.26
C PRO A 17 -17.60 0.71 -6.49
N ASP A 18 -16.66 0.60 -5.54
CA ASP A 18 -15.32 1.18 -5.67
C ASP A 18 -14.48 0.52 -6.79
N TYR A 19 -14.91 -0.64 -7.31
CA TYR A 19 -14.28 -1.34 -8.43
C TYR A 19 -15.16 -1.46 -9.67
N LEU A 20 -16.33 -0.80 -9.71
CA LEU A 20 -17.29 -0.96 -10.81
C LEU A 20 -16.71 -0.55 -12.16
N GLU A 21 -16.05 0.61 -12.24
CA GLU A 21 -15.45 1.09 -13.49
C GLU A 21 -14.39 0.12 -14.04
N GLU A 22 -13.55 -0.42 -13.14
CA GLU A 22 -12.51 -1.39 -13.48
C GLU A 22 -13.11 -2.73 -13.90
N TRP A 23 -14.17 -3.17 -13.23
CA TRP A 23 -14.93 -4.37 -13.59
C TRP A 23 -15.53 -4.26 -14.99
N GLU A 24 -16.12 -3.12 -15.35
CA GLU A 24 -16.67 -2.88 -16.67
C GLU A 24 -15.57 -2.79 -17.74
N ALA A 25 -14.48 -2.09 -17.45
CA ALA A 25 -13.31 -2.02 -18.35
C ALA A 25 -12.73 -3.41 -18.62
N ALA A 26 -12.53 -4.23 -17.58
CA ALA A 26 -12.06 -5.61 -17.74
C ALA A 26 -12.94 -6.42 -18.70
N GLY A 27 -14.28 -6.28 -18.58
CA GLY A 27 -15.23 -6.94 -19.46
C GLY A 27 -15.15 -6.46 -20.91
N ARG A 28 -15.06 -5.14 -21.12
CA ARG A 28 -14.92 -4.53 -22.46
C ARG A 28 -13.64 -4.97 -23.18
N HIS A 29 -12.58 -5.25 -22.42
CA HIS A 29 -11.30 -5.71 -22.96
C HIS A 29 -11.14 -7.23 -22.98
N GLY A 30 -12.22 -7.99 -22.73
CA GLY A 30 -12.23 -9.46 -22.88
C GLY A 30 -11.55 -10.23 -21.76
N PHE A 31 -11.26 -9.59 -20.61
CA PHE A 31 -10.78 -10.31 -19.43
C PHE A 31 -11.92 -11.11 -18.80
N GLY A 32 -11.60 -12.32 -18.33
CA GLY A 32 -12.50 -13.03 -17.41
C GLY A 32 -12.64 -12.24 -16.11
N ARG A 33 -13.81 -12.30 -15.48
CA ARG A 33 -14.08 -11.60 -14.22
C ARG A 33 -14.75 -12.55 -13.24
N SER A 34 -14.35 -12.47 -11.98
CA SER A 34 -15.03 -13.18 -10.90
C SER A 34 -15.06 -12.33 -9.64
N LEU A 35 -15.93 -12.71 -8.71
CA LEU A 35 -16.10 -12.06 -7.44
C LEU A 35 -15.49 -12.90 -6.32
N VAL A 36 -14.92 -12.23 -5.32
CA VAL A 36 -14.47 -12.79 -4.06
C VAL A 36 -15.04 -11.96 -2.91
N SER A 37 -15.51 -12.60 -1.84
CA SER A 37 -15.95 -11.86 -0.65
C SER A 37 -14.75 -11.50 0.21
N PHE A 38 -14.58 -10.21 0.45
CA PHE A 38 -13.57 -9.70 1.35
C PHE A 38 -13.88 -10.08 2.81
N GLU A 39 -15.16 -10.07 3.16
CA GLU A 39 -15.68 -10.42 4.48
C GLU A 39 -15.42 -11.90 4.77
N ASP A 40 -15.77 -12.80 3.85
CA ASP A 40 -15.50 -14.23 4.03
C ASP A 40 -13.99 -14.50 4.12
N LEU A 41 -13.19 -13.78 3.31
CA LEU A 41 -11.75 -13.94 3.29
C LEU A 41 -11.09 -13.51 4.60
N THR A 42 -11.49 -12.37 5.15
CA THR A 42 -10.96 -11.80 6.40
C THR A 42 -11.54 -12.46 7.65
N ALA A 43 -12.79 -12.90 7.62
CA ALA A 43 -13.43 -13.63 8.72
C ALA A 43 -13.03 -15.12 8.77
N GLY A 44 -12.23 -15.58 7.81
CA GLY A 44 -11.79 -16.97 7.80
C GLY A 44 -12.84 -17.97 7.28
N LEU A 45 -13.87 -17.52 6.56
CA LEU A 45 -15.00 -18.31 6.07
C LEU A 45 -14.79 -18.89 4.65
N PRO A 46 -15.39 -20.05 4.31
CA PRO A 46 -15.17 -20.71 3.02
C PRO A 46 -15.48 -19.80 1.83
N LEU A 47 -14.49 -19.63 0.95
CA LEU A 47 -14.64 -18.83 -0.27
C LEU A 47 -15.45 -19.59 -1.30
N ARG A 48 -16.45 -18.93 -1.89
CA ARG A 48 -17.34 -19.52 -2.89
C ARG A 48 -17.16 -18.84 -4.24
N ARG A 49 -17.50 -19.55 -5.32
CA ARG A 49 -17.51 -19.03 -6.71
C ARG A 49 -16.14 -18.55 -7.21
N LEU A 50 -15.07 -19.11 -6.66
CA LEU A 50 -13.74 -18.92 -7.21
C LEU A 50 -13.64 -19.61 -8.58
N PRO A 51 -12.89 -19.05 -9.53
CA PRO A 51 -12.68 -19.70 -10.83
C PRO A 51 -12.01 -21.07 -10.69
N ALA A 52 -12.52 -22.07 -11.40
CA ALA A 52 -11.97 -23.43 -11.37
C ALA A 52 -10.63 -23.55 -12.12
N GLU A 53 -10.40 -22.70 -13.13
CA GLU A 53 -9.20 -22.75 -13.97
C GLU A 53 -8.71 -21.35 -14.36
N GLY A 54 -7.49 -21.29 -14.90
CA GLY A 54 -6.86 -20.05 -15.36
C GLY A 54 -6.15 -19.24 -14.27
N VAL A 55 -5.19 -18.44 -14.71
CA VAL A 55 -4.43 -17.50 -13.86
C VAL A 55 -5.34 -16.34 -13.42
N CYS A 56 -5.28 -16.01 -12.14
CA CYS A 56 -6.11 -15.01 -11.49
C CYS A 56 -5.28 -13.79 -11.04
N LEU A 57 -5.80 -12.57 -11.24
CA LEU A 57 -5.25 -11.34 -10.68
C LEU A 57 -6.22 -10.82 -9.62
N TYR A 58 -5.77 -10.61 -8.40
CA TYR A 58 -6.60 -10.01 -7.34
C TYR A 58 -6.60 -8.48 -7.48
N ARG A 59 -7.78 -7.90 -7.63
CA ARG A 59 -8.01 -6.45 -7.62
C ARG A 59 -9.11 -6.12 -6.61
N GLY A 60 -8.67 -5.81 -5.39
CA GLY A 60 -9.59 -5.54 -4.29
C GLY A 60 -8.95 -4.78 -3.15
N TRP A 61 -9.64 -4.80 -2.01
CA TRP A 61 -9.21 -4.17 -0.77
C TRP A 61 -7.89 -4.75 -0.28
N MET A 62 -7.17 -3.95 0.51
CA MET A 62 -5.89 -4.37 1.08
C MET A 62 -6.08 -5.55 2.03
N LEU A 63 -5.32 -6.62 1.83
CA LEU A 63 -5.38 -7.83 2.64
C LEU A 63 -4.19 -7.91 3.58
N LYS A 64 -4.41 -8.37 4.81
CA LYS A 64 -3.30 -8.86 5.63
C LYS A 64 -2.66 -10.07 4.94
N PRO A 65 -1.35 -10.30 5.06
CA PRO A 65 -0.67 -11.35 4.32
C PRO A 65 -1.28 -12.75 4.50
N GLU A 66 -1.75 -13.10 5.69
CA GLU A 66 -2.43 -14.36 6.00
C GLU A 66 -3.74 -14.55 5.21
N HIS A 67 -4.48 -13.46 4.95
CA HIS A 67 -5.68 -13.49 4.11
C HIS A 67 -5.30 -13.65 2.63
N TYR A 68 -4.17 -13.07 2.22
CA TYR A 68 -3.65 -13.27 0.87
C TYR A 68 -3.19 -14.72 0.62
N ASP A 69 -2.48 -15.33 1.57
CA ASP A 69 -2.08 -16.74 1.53
C ASP A 69 -3.31 -17.65 1.38
N ARG A 70 -4.35 -17.37 2.15
CA ARG A 70 -5.63 -18.11 2.08
C ARG A 70 -6.26 -18.02 0.69
N LEU A 71 -6.29 -16.82 0.08
CA LEU A 71 -6.80 -16.66 -1.27
C LEU A 71 -5.94 -17.43 -2.28
N TYR A 72 -4.62 -17.38 -2.14
CA TYR A 72 -3.67 -18.11 -2.97
C TYR A 72 -3.92 -19.63 -2.92
N GLN A 73 -4.08 -20.17 -1.71
CA GLN A 73 -4.37 -21.59 -1.48
C GLN A 73 -5.75 -21.99 -2.04
N ALA A 74 -6.78 -21.17 -1.84
CA ALA A 74 -8.12 -21.44 -2.36
C ALA A 74 -8.22 -21.42 -3.90
N LEU A 75 -7.20 -20.85 -4.56
CA LEU A 75 -7.05 -20.85 -6.01
C LEU A 75 -5.98 -21.85 -6.49
N ASP A 76 -5.54 -22.76 -5.64
CA ASP A 76 -4.51 -23.77 -5.97
C ASP A 76 -3.24 -23.14 -6.56
N GLY A 77 -2.82 -22.00 -6.02
CA GLY A 77 -1.61 -21.28 -6.43
C GLY A 77 -1.73 -20.51 -7.75
N ARG A 78 -2.94 -20.33 -8.29
CA ARG A 78 -3.17 -19.67 -9.58
C ARG A 78 -3.21 -18.14 -9.52
N LEU A 79 -2.92 -17.48 -8.39
CA LEU A 79 -2.76 -16.02 -8.41
C LEU A 79 -1.47 -15.64 -9.15
N LEU A 80 -1.58 -14.59 -9.97
CA LEU A 80 -0.47 -14.05 -10.74
C LEU A 80 0.65 -13.53 -9.84
N THR A 81 0.27 -12.85 -8.75
CA THR A 81 1.18 -12.39 -7.70
C THR A 81 1.21 -13.47 -6.61
N THR A 82 2.39 -14.04 -6.37
CA THR A 82 2.57 -15.03 -5.31
C THR A 82 2.54 -14.38 -3.92
N PRO A 83 2.29 -15.14 -2.84
CA PRO A 83 2.38 -14.65 -1.47
C PRO A 83 3.70 -13.95 -1.15
N GLU A 84 4.81 -14.48 -1.65
CA GLU A 84 6.15 -13.92 -1.45
C GLU A 84 6.27 -12.54 -2.11
N GLN A 85 5.78 -12.42 -3.36
CA GLN A 85 5.76 -11.16 -4.10
C GLN A 85 4.81 -10.14 -3.47
N TYR A 86 3.65 -10.61 -2.98
CA TYR A 86 2.71 -9.77 -2.25
C TYR A 86 3.37 -9.20 -0.99
N ARG A 87 3.97 -10.05 -0.16
CA ARG A 87 4.68 -9.63 1.07
C ARG A 87 5.85 -8.71 0.76
N PHE A 88 6.57 -8.92 -0.35
CA PHE A 88 7.65 -8.05 -0.79
C PHE A 88 7.17 -6.61 -1.02
N GLY A 89 6.09 -6.44 -1.80
CA GLY A 89 5.53 -5.11 -2.10
C GLY A 89 4.65 -4.53 -0.99
N HIS A 90 4.05 -5.37 -0.16
CA HIS A 90 3.07 -4.97 0.85
C HIS A 90 3.70 -4.59 2.20
N LEU A 91 4.71 -5.33 2.64
CA LEU A 91 5.38 -5.08 3.92
C LEU A 91 6.67 -4.28 3.69
N PHE A 92 6.70 -3.07 4.24
CA PHE A 92 7.77 -2.11 4.03
C PHE A 92 9.20 -2.65 4.25
N PRO A 93 9.49 -3.40 5.34
CA PRO A 93 10.83 -3.97 5.55
C PRO A 93 11.34 -4.85 4.41
N ASN A 94 10.45 -5.55 3.71
CA ASN A 94 10.83 -6.51 2.68
C ASN A 94 11.33 -5.82 1.40
N SER A 95 10.86 -4.61 1.12
CA SER A 95 11.24 -3.84 -0.07
C SER A 95 12.29 -2.77 0.21
N TYR A 96 12.46 -2.30 1.47
CA TYR A 96 13.30 -1.15 1.80
C TYR A 96 14.70 -1.19 1.19
N LEU A 97 15.44 -2.30 1.34
CA LEU A 97 16.82 -2.42 0.81
C LEU A 97 16.90 -2.26 -0.71
N HIS A 98 15.83 -2.57 -1.43
CA HIS A 98 15.78 -2.36 -2.88
C HIS A 98 15.44 -0.91 -3.24
N LEU A 99 14.76 -0.20 -2.33
CA LEU A 99 14.30 1.18 -2.49
C LEU A 99 15.29 2.20 -1.91
N GLU A 100 16.36 1.76 -1.25
CA GLU A 100 17.36 2.64 -0.66
C GLU A 100 17.89 3.64 -1.70
N GLY A 101 17.98 4.92 -1.31
CA GLY A 101 18.29 6.03 -2.23
C GLY A 101 17.10 6.56 -3.04
N PHE A 102 15.99 5.82 -3.12
CA PHE A 102 14.71 6.26 -3.70
C PHE A 102 13.63 6.51 -2.64
N THR A 103 13.92 6.18 -1.38
CA THR A 103 13.03 6.37 -0.24
C THR A 103 13.79 7.03 0.91
N PRO A 104 13.15 7.93 1.68
CA PRO A 104 13.71 8.47 2.91
C PRO A 104 14.23 7.37 3.85
N GLU A 105 15.34 7.70 4.53
CA GLU A 105 15.95 6.85 5.56
C GLU A 105 14.89 6.36 6.55
N SER A 106 14.84 5.05 6.75
CA SER A 106 13.87 4.43 7.64
C SER A 106 14.53 3.33 8.47
N VAL A 107 14.16 3.24 9.74
CA VAL A 107 14.45 2.08 10.60
C VAL A 107 13.15 1.50 11.13
N TRP A 108 13.17 0.22 11.49
CA TRP A 108 11.96 -0.48 11.93
C TRP A 108 12.28 -1.55 12.96
N SER A 109 11.24 -1.99 13.64
CA SER A 109 11.27 -3.11 14.59
C SER A 109 9.93 -3.85 14.54
N ASP A 110 9.94 -5.16 14.74
CA ASP A 110 8.73 -5.96 15.00
C ASP A 110 8.24 -5.85 16.45
N ARG A 111 9.00 -5.11 17.27
CA ARG A 111 8.71 -4.78 18.67
C ARG A 111 8.32 -3.30 18.80
N PRO A 112 7.05 -2.95 18.49
CA PRO A 112 6.58 -1.57 18.66
C PRO A 112 6.62 -1.11 20.12
N ASP A 113 6.71 -2.03 21.10
CA ASP A 113 6.92 -1.73 22.52
C ASP A 113 8.34 -1.25 22.86
N ARG A 114 9.30 -1.34 21.92
CA ARG A 114 10.72 -1.00 22.10
C ARG A 114 11.16 0.09 21.13
N PHE A 115 10.32 1.10 20.94
CA PHE A 115 10.51 2.12 19.91
C PHE A 115 11.58 3.16 20.26
N GLU A 116 11.97 3.29 21.53
CA GLU A 116 12.87 4.36 21.99
C GLU A 116 14.22 4.31 21.28
N SER A 117 14.76 3.12 21.02
CA SER A 117 16.02 2.96 20.28
C SER A 117 15.88 3.34 18.80
N LEU A 118 14.70 3.18 18.21
CA LEU A 118 14.45 3.61 16.83
C LEU A 118 14.46 5.14 16.73
N LEU A 119 13.79 5.82 17.67
CA LEU A 119 13.76 7.29 17.72
C LEU A 119 15.15 7.86 18.00
N ALA A 120 15.92 7.24 18.90
CA ALA A 120 17.26 7.68 19.26
C ALA A 120 18.20 7.78 18.04
N GLY A 121 18.02 6.92 17.02
CA GLY A 121 18.81 6.95 15.78
C GLY A 121 18.65 8.24 14.97
N PHE A 122 17.57 9.00 15.15
CA PHE A 122 17.31 10.25 14.42
C PHE A 122 17.60 11.51 15.23
N GLY A 123 17.96 11.39 16.52
CA GLY A 123 18.26 12.54 17.37
C GLY A 123 17.11 13.55 17.42
N GLN A 124 17.35 14.76 16.92
CA GLN A 124 16.38 15.85 16.92
C GLN A 124 15.65 16.02 15.59
N ASP A 125 15.98 15.22 14.58
CA ASP A 125 15.41 15.34 13.25
C ASP A 125 13.91 15.00 13.27
N PRO A 126 13.10 15.64 12.40
CA PRO A 126 11.71 15.32 12.26
C PRO A 126 11.52 13.94 11.61
N VAL A 127 10.53 13.19 12.07
CA VAL A 127 10.24 11.82 11.61
C VAL A 127 8.74 11.58 11.42
N ILE A 128 8.43 10.57 10.61
CA ILE A 128 7.10 10.00 10.41
C ILE A 128 7.07 8.59 10.98
N ILE A 129 5.95 8.27 11.62
CA ILE A 129 5.64 6.96 12.17
C ILE A 129 4.59 6.27 11.33
N LYS A 130 4.82 4.99 11.05
CA LYS A 130 3.86 4.10 10.40
C LYS A 130 4.07 2.67 10.88
N ASP A 131 3.13 1.78 10.57
CA ASP A 131 3.38 0.35 10.67
C ASP A 131 4.04 -0.16 9.37
N TYR A 132 4.12 -1.47 9.13
CA TYR A 132 4.77 -1.96 7.92
C TYR A 132 4.01 -1.62 6.63
N VAL A 133 2.80 -1.09 6.73
CA VAL A 133 1.90 -0.84 5.60
C VAL A 133 1.45 0.62 5.58
N LYS A 134 0.78 1.09 6.63
CA LYS A 134 0.01 2.33 6.68
C LYS A 134 0.43 3.23 7.85
N SER A 135 0.24 4.54 7.66
CA SER A 135 0.36 5.56 8.70
C SER A 135 -1.02 6.11 9.08
N ARG A 136 -1.08 6.94 10.12
CA ARG A 136 -2.28 7.69 10.51
C ARG A 136 -2.19 9.14 10.09
N LYS A 137 -1.94 9.39 8.79
CA LYS A 137 -1.72 10.76 8.25
C LYS A 137 -2.85 11.76 8.51
N HIS A 138 -4.06 11.29 8.80
CA HIS A 138 -5.21 12.11 9.17
C HIS A 138 -5.14 12.62 10.63
N GLU A 139 -4.38 11.95 11.49
CA GLU A 139 -4.05 12.34 12.87
C GLU A 139 -2.60 12.86 12.92
N TRP A 140 -2.29 13.85 12.08
CA TRP A 140 -0.91 14.23 11.74
C TRP A 140 -0.01 14.45 12.96
N LEU A 141 -0.36 15.34 13.88
CA LEU A 141 0.45 15.65 15.06
C LEU A 141 0.28 14.66 16.21
N GLU A 142 -0.80 13.87 16.18
CA GLU A 142 -1.21 13.02 17.31
C GLU A 142 -0.63 11.62 17.20
N ALA A 143 -0.52 11.09 15.97
CA ALA A 143 -0.18 9.70 15.72
C ALA A 143 0.62 9.47 14.43
N CYS A 144 1.27 10.48 13.84
CA CYS A 144 1.97 10.30 12.57
C CYS A 144 3.31 11.05 12.49
N TYR A 145 3.30 12.37 12.68
CA TYR A 145 4.46 13.24 12.54
C TYR A 145 5.02 13.64 13.89
N ILE A 146 6.34 13.57 14.00
CA ILE A 146 7.09 13.96 15.17
C ILE A 146 8.10 15.02 14.72
N PRO A 147 7.95 16.29 15.14
CA PRO A 147 8.86 17.35 14.72
C PRO A 147 10.28 17.18 15.29
N ARG A 148 10.43 16.43 16.39
CA ARG A 148 11.71 16.09 17.01
C ARG A 148 11.68 14.67 17.56
N ALA A 149 12.45 13.77 16.95
CA ALA A 149 12.41 12.34 17.31
C ALA A 149 12.67 12.09 18.81
N ASP A 150 13.57 12.83 19.45
CA ASP A 150 13.88 12.78 20.88
C ASP A 150 12.71 13.13 21.82
N GLN A 151 11.62 13.71 21.29
CA GLN A 151 10.40 14.06 22.03
C GLN A 151 9.17 13.28 21.53
N GLY A 152 9.37 12.27 20.68
CA GLY A 152 8.31 11.59 19.94
C GLY A 152 7.54 10.50 20.69
N ALA A 153 7.90 10.18 21.93
CA ALA A 153 7.41 8.98 22.61
C ALA A 153 5.88 8.94 22.78
N ALA A 154 5.25 10.09 23.06
CA ALA A 154 3.80 10.18 23.17
C ALA A 154 3.10 9.87 21.85
N VAL A 155 3.59 10.44 20.74
CA VAL A 155 3.03 10.22 19.39
C VAL A 155 3.13 8.74 18.98
N VAL A 156 4.28 8.09 19.27
CA VAL A 156 4.44 6.67 18.98
C VAL A 156 3.47 5.80 19.79
N ARG A 157 3.31 6.08 21.09
CA ARG A 157 2.38 5.33 21.94
C ARG A 157 0.94 5.49 21.46
N THR A 158 0.52 6.71 21.14
CA THR A 158 -0.79 6.97 20.55
C THR A 158 -0.95 6.23 19.22
N PHE A 159 0.05 6.25 18.34
CA PHE A 159 0.01 5.51 17.09
C PHE A 159 -0.22 4.01 17.32
N VAL A 160 0.58 3.38 18.18
CA VAL A 160 0.48 1.94 18.47
C VAL A 160 -0.87 1.59 19.09
N GLU A 161 -1.35 2.39 20.06
CA GLU A 161 -2.66 2.21 20.69
C GLU A 161 -3.78 2.32 19.65
N ARG A 162 -3.72 3.31 18.76
CA ARG A 162 -4.74 3.55 17.72
C ARG A 162 -4.73 2.50 16.61
N GLN A 163 -3.59 1.90 16.30
CA GLN A 163 -3.56 0.75 15.38
C GLN A 163 -4.19 -0.48 16.03
N GLY A 164 -3.93 -0.75 17.31
CA GLY A 164 -4.53 -1.88 18.02
C GLY A 164 -4.38 -3.21 17.26
N GLU A 165 -5.49 -3.91 17.05
CA GLU A 165 -5.55 -5.19 16.31
C GLU A 165 -5.27 -5.05 14.79
N ASP A 166 -5.33 -3.82 14.28
CA ASP A 166 -5.03 -3.50 12.88
C ASP A 166 -3.56 -3.19 12.62
N LEU A 167 -2.71 -3.21 13.65
CA LEU A 167 -1.26 -3.04 13.49
C LEU A 167 -0.71 -4.17 12.62
N VAL A 168 -0.11 -3.82 11.49
CA VAL A 168 0.50 -4.80 10.59
C VAL A 168 2.01 -4.84 10.80
N GLY A 169 2.50 -5.99 11.28
CA GLY A 169 3.92 -6.24 11.50
C GLY A 169 4.44 -5.49 12.72
N GLY A 170 5.10 -4.36 12.51
CA GLY A 170 5.76 -3.60 13.58
C GLY A 170 5.80 -2.11 13.31
N LEU A 171 6.71 -1.40 13.97
CA LEU A 171 6.84 0.05 13.87
C LEU A 171 7.94 0.42 12.87
N VAL A 172 7.68 1.43 12.05
CA VAL A 172 8.67 2.11 11.20
C VAL A 172 8.79 3.56 11.66
N VAL A 173 10.03 4.00 11.87
CA VAL A 173 10.41 5.40 12.05
C VAL A 173 11.16 5.83 10.79
N ARG A 174 10.67 6.88 10.14
CA ARG A 174 11.16 7.34 8.84
C ARG A 174 11.50 8.81 8.90
N ARG A 175 12.68 9.20 8.39
CA ARG A 175 13.07 10.61 8.25
C ARG A 175 11.99 11.39 7.49
N PHE A 176 11.58 12.53 8.03
CA PHE A 176 10.65 13.41 7.36
C PHE A 176 11.37 14.21 6.27
N GLU A 177 10.81 14.22 5.06
CA GLU A 177 11.29 15.04 3.95
C GLU A 177 10.34 16.22 3.75
N ALA A 178 10.89 17.43 3.80
CA ALA A 178 10.15 18.65 3.54
C ALA A 178 10.07 18.89 2.03
N PHE A 179 9.05 18.31 1.38
CA PHE A 179 8.79 18.58 -0.03
C PHE A 179 8.27 20.02 -0.25
N GLU A 180 8.55 20.58 -1.42
CA GLU A 180 8.00 21.86 -1.85
C GLU A 180 6.50 21.72 -2.13
N GLN A 181 5.70 22.50 -1.42
CA GLN A 181 4.27 22.60 -1.65
C GLN A 181 4.01 23.30 -2.99
N VAL A 182 3.18 22.71 -3.84
CA VAL A 182 2.82 23.26 -5.16
C VAL A 182 1.38 23.77 -5.25
N GLY A 183 0.58 23.56 -4.19
CA GLY A 183 -0.79 24.04 -4.16
C GLY A 183 -1.56 23.60 -2.92
N VAL A 184 -2.87 23.74 -2.99
CA VAL A 184 -3.82 23.34 -1.95
C VAL A 184 -4.95 22.58 -2.61
N HIS A 185 -5.27 21.38 -2.12
CA HIS A 185 -6.30 20.54 -2.71
C HIS A 185 -7.69 21.19 -2.51
N PRO A 186 -8.46 21.45 -3.58
CA PRO A 186 -9.63 22.32 -3.52
C PRO A 186 -10.75 21.79 -2.62
N GLN A 187 -10.86 20.48 -2.43
CA GLN A 187 -11.92 19.88 -1.61
C GLN A 187 -11.50 19.66 -0.15
N SER A 188 -10.22 19.37 0.10
CA SER A 188 -9.75 18.99 1.44
C SER A 188 -8.96 20.09 2.15
N GLY A 189 -8.52 21.13 1.43
CA GLY A 189 -7.70 22.21 1.97
C GLY A 189 -6.27 21.78 2.34
N LEU A 190 -5.86 20.56 2.00
CA LEU A 190 -4.54 20.03 2.33
C LEU A 190 -3.47 20.57 1.36
N PRO A 191 -2.23 20.82 1.84
CA PRO A 191 -1.09 21.06 0.97
C PRO A 191 -0.93 19.95 -0.06
N THR A 192 -0.74 20.32 -1.33
CA THR A 192 -0.40 19.38 -2.40
C THR A 192 1.08 19.48 -2.76
N PHE A 193 1.62 18.36 -3.18
CA PHE A 193 3.01 18.20 -3.60
C PHE A 193 3.02 17.61 -5.00
N ARG A 194 4.17 17.70 -5.70
CA ARG A 194 4.36 16.97 -6.95
C ARG A 194 4.46 15.47 -6.67
N GLU A 195 3.31 14.83 -6.67
CA GLU A 195 3.15 13.41 -6.39
C GLU A 195 2.58 12.71 -7.61
N TYR A 196 3.22 11.61 -8.00
CA TYR A 196 2.87 10.82 -9.17
C TYR A 196 2.67 9.36 -8.77
N ARG A 197 1.73 8.69 -9.43
CA ARG A 197 1.57 7.25 -9.35
C ARG A 197 2.08 6.61 -10.63
N LEU A 198 3.03 5.70 -10.47
CA LEU A 198 3.60 4.90 -11.54
C LEU A 198 3.10 3.47 -11.43
N PHE A 199 2.63 2.90 -12.53
CA PHE A 199 2.21 1.51 -12.64
C PHE A 199 3.19 0.74 -13.50
N PHE A 200 3.73 -0.34 -12.95
CA PHE A 200 4.65 -1.22 -13.65
C PHE A 200 4.01 -2.58 -13.86
N ALA A 201 4.32 -3.22 -14.99
CA ALA A 201 4.02 -4.62 -15.26
C ALA A 201 5.25 -5.26 -15.91
N ASP A 202 5.70 -6.38 -15.35
CA ASP A 202 6.91 -7.12 -15.74
C ASP A 202 8.13 -6.20 -15.89
N GLY A 203 8.33 -5.32 -14.90
CA GLY A 203 9.43 -4.35 -14.86
C GLY A 203 9.32 -3.18 -15.84
N ARG A 204 8.23 -3.06 -16.60
CA ARG A 204 8.00 -1.98 -17.57
C ARG A 204 6.97 -0.98 -17.07
N LEU A 205 7.25 0.31 -17.24
CA LEU A 205 6.28 1.36 -16.95
C LEU A 205 5.11 1.28 -17.93
N VAL A 206 3.90 1.05 -17.40
CA VAL A 206 2.65 0.97 -18.16
C VAL A 206 1.90 2.29 -18.11
N MET A 207 1.91 2.96 -16.96
CA MET A 207 1.16 4.21 -16.76
C MET A 207 1.82 5.11 -15.73
N SER A 208 1.72 6.42 -15.94
CA SER A 208 2.11 7.47 -15.00
C SER A 208 1.02 8.54 -14.99
N PHE A 209 0.60 8.98 -13.80
CA PHE A 209 -0.32 10.11 -13.66
C PHE A 209 -0.14 10.86 -12.34
N PRO A 210 -0.50 12.15 -12.28
CA PRO A 210 -0.47 12.93 -11.05
C PRO A 210 -1.46 12.37 -10.03
N TYR A 211 -1.03 12.20 -8.78
CA TYR A 211 -1.85 11.64 -7.71
C TYR A 211 -3.09 12.48 -7.40
N TRP A 212 -2.95 13.80 -7.46
CA TRP A 212 -4.02 14.76 -7.16
C TRP A 212 -5.02 14.96 -8.31
N GLY A 213 -4.90 14.21 -9.41
CA GLY A 213 -5.81 14.24 -10.56
C GLY A 213 -5.69 15.49 -11.45
N GLU A 214 -5.13 16.58 -10.93
CA GLU A 214 -4.85 17.79 -11.68
C GLU A 214 -3.52 17.68 -12.44
N LYS A 215 -3.50 18.20 -13.67
CA LYS A 215 -2.26 18.31 -14.45
C LYS A 215 -1.36 19.33 -13.75
N LEU A 216 -0.27 18.84 -13.16
CA LEU A 216 0.73 19.70 -12.54
C LEU A 216 1.51 20.46 -13.61
N GLU A 217 1.67 21.77 -13.45
CA GLU A 217 2.58 22.54 -14.29
C GLU A 217 4.04 22.17 -13.98
N GLY A 218 4.84 21.95 -15.02
CA GLY A 218 6.26 21.63 -14.90
C GLY A 218 6.68 20.38 -15.69
N PRO A 219 7.96 19.97 -15.57
CA PRO A 219 8.43 18.75 -16.20
C PRO A 219 7.81 17.52 -15.53
N GLU A 220 7.48 16.51 -16.35
CA GLU A 220 7.12 15.18 -15.87
C GLU A 220 8.27 14.58 -15.03
N PRO A 221 7.97 13.72 -14.03
CA PRO A 221 8.99 13.12 -13.20
C PRO A 221 9.92 12.25 -14.05
N PRO A 222 11.22 12.19 -13.72
CA PRO A 222 12.15 11.32 -14.44
C PRO A 222 11.73 9.86 -14.25
N SER A 223 11.34 9.19 -15.34
CA SER A 223 10.84 7.80 -15.29
C SER A 223 11.95 6.75 -15.30
N GLU A 224 13.10 7.07 -15.89
CA GLU A 224 14.23 6.14 -16.09
C GLU A 224 14.81 5.56 -14.79
N PRO A 225 15.02 6.35 -13.71
CA PRO A 225 15.50 5.78 -12.44
C PRO A 225 14.50 4.77 -11.85
N PHE A 226 13.20 5.05 -11.96
CA PHE A 226 12.14 4.15 -11.46
C PHE A 226 11.95 2.93 -12.36
N ALA A 227 12.18 3.03 -13.67
CA ALA A 227 12.17 1.88 -14.57
C ALA A 227 13.33 0.92 -14.25
N SER A 228 14.53 1.46 -14.01
CA SER A 228 15.70 0.68 -13.58
C SER A 228 15.51 0.03 -12.21
N LEU A 229 14.78 0.71 -11.31
CA LEU A 229 14.37 0.14 -10.04
C LEU A 229 13.37 -1.00 -10.24
N ALA A 230 12.27 -0.77 -10.96
CA ALA A 230 11.21 -1.75 -11.20
C ALA A 230 11.73 -3.04 -11.86
N ALA A 231 12.66 -2.92 -12.80
CA ALA A 231 13.27 -4.07 -13.48
C ALA A 231 14.05 -5.03 -12.56
N ARG A 232 14.44 -4.57 -11.35
CA ARG A 232 15.19 -5.37 -10.37
C ARG A 232 14.33 -5.89 -9.23
N LEU A 233 13.07 -5.45 -9.13
CA LEU A 233 12.18 -5.91 -8.07
C LEU A 233 11.66 -7.32 -8.39
N PRO A 234 11.58 -8.23 -7.41
CA PRO A 234 10.94 -9.52 -7.55
C PRO A 234 9.40 -9.36 -7.58
N ALA A 235 8.87 -8.48 -8.42
CA ALA A 235 7.45 -8.23 -8.60
C ALA A 235 7.10 -8.30 -10.09
N ARG A 236 5.90 -8.77 -10.39
CA ARG A 236 5.33 -8.80 -11.74
C ARG A 236 4.42 -7.61 -11.92
#